data_AF-A0A1W0AXY6-F1
#
_entry.id   AF-A0A1W0AXY6-F1
#
_cell.length_a   1.000
_cell.length_b   1.000
_cell.length_c   1.000
_cell.angle_alpha   90.00
_cell.angle_beta   90.00
_cell.angle_gamma   90.00
#
_symmetry.space_group_name_H-M   'P 1'
#
loop_
_entity.id
_entity.type
_entity.pdbx_description
1 polymer ?
#
loop_
_entity_poly.entity_id
_entity_poly.type
_entity_poly.pdbx_seq_one_letter_code
_entity_poly.pdbx_strand_id
1 'polypeptide(L)'
;MTAAPARSAWILLLTGLAGWLAAVTLTIEDFKLLQDPGYTPTCSFNPVLSCGSVMATEQASVFGFPNPIIGVVAFSVVVTLAVLAVAGIGLPRWIWGGLWLGTAAGTVFVCWLIFQSLYRINALCPYCLVVWAIITPLLAVLTQQLWGGDRGPLGVIAEWRWTLVALFFAVVLVLMFLRFQDYWLSLV
;
A
#
# COMPACT_ATOMS: atom_id res chain seq x y z
N MET A 1 11.09 21.06 15.80
CA MET A 1 11.07 20.46 14.45
C MET A 1 11.93 19.20 14.50
N THR A 2 11.48 18.10 13.90
CA THR A 2 12.18 16.81 13.94
C THR A 2 12.57 16.40 12.52
N ALA A 3 13.87 16.33 12.26
CA ALA A 3 14.39 15.78 11.01
C ALA A 3 14.30 14.26 11.04
N ALA A 4 14.02 13.65 9.88
CA ALA A 4 14.11 12.20 9.73
C ALA A 4 15.57 11.79 9.51
N PRO A 5 16.04 10.67 10.09
CA PRO A 5 17.32 10.09 9.71
C PRO A 5 17.35 9.84 8.19
N ALA A 6 18.51 10.04 7.56
CA ALA A 6 18.65 9.92 6.10
C ALA A 6 18.10 8.59 5.56
N ARG A 7 18.36 7.47 6.25
CA ARG A 7 17.83 6.16 5.89
C ARG A 7 16.30 6.12 5.87
N SER A 8 15.64 6.66 6.90
CA SER A 8 14.18 6.73 7.00
C SER A 8 13.59 7.62 5.91
N ALA A 9 14.22 8.77 5.63
CA ALA A 9 13.80 9.68 4.57
C ALA A 9 13.83 9.03 3.18
N TRP A 10 14.91 8.29 2.86
CA TRP A 10 15.00 7.54 1.61
C TRP A 10 13.99 6.41 1.50
N ILE A 11 13.74 5.67 2.59
CA ILE A 11 12.70 4.63 2.59
C ILE A 11 11.33 5.25 2.32
N LEU A 12 10.98 6.36 2.99
CA LEU A 12 9.73 7.09 2.75
C LEU A 12 9.59 7.53 1.29
N LEU A 13 10.67 8.02 0.69
CA LEU A 13 10.66 8.49 -0.70
C LEU A 13 10.47 7.33 -1.68
N LEU A 14 11.25 6.25 -1.55
CA LEU A 14 11.19 5.11 -2.45
C LEU A 14 9.84 4.38 -2.37
N THR A 15 9.35 4.15 -1.16
CA THR A 15 8.04 3.52 -0.94
C THR A 15 6.89 4.43 -1.38
N GLY A 16 6.97 5.73 -1.09
CA GLY A 16 6.01 6.72 -1.57
C GLY A 16 5.95 6.80 -3.09
N LEU A 17 7.09 6.83 -3.77
CA LEU A 17 7.16 6.86 -5.23
C LEU A 17 6.62 5.57 -5.85
N ALA A 18 6.98 4.40 -5.31
CA ALA A 18 6.46 3.12 -5.79
C ALA A 18 4.93 3.05 -5.67
N GLY A 19 4.37 3.53 -4.55
CA GLY A 19 2.92 3.59 -4.34
C GLY A 19 2.23 4.57 -5.25
N TRP A 20 2.83 5.75 -5.42
CA TRP A 20 2.32 6.77 -6.31
C TRP A 20 2.28 6.28 -7.77
N LEU A 21 3.37 5.69 -8.26
CA LEU A 21 3.43 5.12 -9.60
C LEU A 21 2.41 4.00 -9.78
N ALA A 22 2.29 3.07 -8.82
CA ALA A 22 1.29 2.01 -8.89
C ALA A 22 -0.15 2.57 -8.94
N ALA A 23 -0.45 3.57 -8.12
CA ALA A 23 -1.77 4.20 -8.07
C ALA A 23 -2.09 5.00 -9.35
N VAL A 24 -1.12 5.74 -9.89
CA VAL A 24 -1.26 6.48 -11.15
C VAL A 24 -1.49 5.51 -12.30
N THR A 25 -0.68 4.45 -12.40
CA THR A 25 -0.85 3.45 -13.46
C THR A 25 -2.21 2.77 -13.35
N LEU A 26 -2.64 2.36 -12.15
CA LEU A 26 -3.99 1.81 -11.96
C LEU A 26 -5.10 2.76 -12.38
N THR A 27 -4.96 4.05 -12.06
CA THR A 27 -5.93 5.07 -12.46
C THR A 27 -5.99 5.19 -13.98
N ILE A 28 -4.85 5.15 -14.67
CA ILE A 28 -4.79 5.19 -16.14
C ILE A 28 -5.42 3.95 -16.76
N GLU A 29 -5.13 2.76 -16.22
CA GLU A 29 -5.71 1.50 -16.68
C GLU A 29 -7.24 1.51 -16.50
N ASP A 30 -7.74 2.13 -15.42
CA ASP A 30 -9.18 2.24 -15.14
C ASP A 30 -9.88 3.11 -16.18
N PHE A 31 -9.29 4.27 -16.50
CA PHE A 31 -9.81 5.14 -17.55
C PHE A 31 -9.81 4.47 -18.92
N LYS A 32 -8.80 3.68 -19.26
CA LYS A 32 -8.77 2.94 -20.53
C LYS A 32 -9.87 1.89 -20.59
N LEU A 33 -10.07 1.14 -19.51
CA LEU A 33 -11.14 0.15 -19.41
C LEU A 33 -12.53 0.79 -19.49
N LEU A 34 -12.68 2.00 -18.95
CA LEU A 34 -13.92 2.78 -19.02
C LEU A 34 -14.20 3.29 -20.45
N GLN A 35 -13.16 3.57 -21.23
CA GLN A 35 -13.28 4.02 -22.63
C GLN A 35 -13.52 2.85 -23.59
N ASP A 36 -12.85 1.72 -23.35
CA ASP A 36 -12.96 0.51 -24.16
C ASP A 36 -13.10 -0.71 -23.24
N PRO A 37 -14.33 -1.25 -23.09
CA PRO A 37 -14.56 -2.47 -22.29
C PRO A 37 -13.82 -3.72 -22.81
N GLY A 38 -13.34 -3.70 -24.06
CA GLY A 38 -12.50 -4.75 -24.63
C GLY A 38 -11.02 -4.63 -24.28
N TYR A 39 -10.60 -3.55 -23.61
CA TYR A 39 -9.22 -3.32 -23.22
C TYR A 39 -8.76 -4.33 -22.17
N THR A 40 -7.62 -4.96 -22.41
CA THR A 40 -6.96 -5.84 -21.43
C THR A 40 -5.89 -5.05 -20.66
N PRO A 41 -6.06 -4.87 -19.33
CA PRO A 41 -5.09 -4.11 -18.56
C PRO A 41 -3.70 -4.76 -18.56
N THR A 42 -2.65 -3.94 -18.51
CA THR A 42 -1.25 -4.41 -18.58
C THR A 42 -0.86 -5.38 -17.48
N CYS A 43 -1.58 -5.35 -16.36
CA CYS A 43 -1.38 -6.20 -15.20
C CYS A 43 -2.35 -7.39 -15.14
N SER A 44 -3.05 -7.70 -16.23
CA SER A 44 -3.90 -8.88 -16.37
C SER A 44 -3.19 -9.96 -17.18
N PHE A 45 -2.58 -10.92 -16.48
CA PHE A 45 -1.79 -12.00 -17.10
C PHE A 45 -2.54 -13.32 -17.16
N ASN A 46 -3.33 -13.63 -16.13
CA ASN A 46 -4.09 -14.87 -16.01
C ASN A 46 -5.35 -14.65 -15.14
N PRO A 47 -6.26 -15.63 -15.02
CA PRO A 47 -7.50 -15.47 -14.25
C PRO A 47 -7.29 -15.11 -12.77
N VAL A 48 -6.16 -15.51 -12.18
CA VAL A 48 -5.80 -15.21 -10.78
C VAL A 48 -5.13 -13.84 -10.66
N LEU A 49 -4.25 -13.48 -11.60
CA LEU A 49 -3.52 -12.21 -11.68
C LEU A 49 -4.21 -11.32 -12.72
N SER A 50 -5.36 -10.76 -12.37
CA SER A 50 -6.19 -9.95 -13.26
C SER A 50 -6.61 -8.65 -12.57
N CYS A 51 -6.14 -7.52 -13.11
CA CYS A 51 -6.60 -6.21 -12.68
C CYS A 51 -8.00 -5.90 -13.16
N GLY A 52 -8.35 -6.33 -14.38
CA GLY A 52 -9.66 -6.04 -14.97
C GLY A 52 -10.82 -6.60 -14.15
N SER A 53 -10.68 -7.83 -13.64
CA SER A 53 -11.72 -8.44 -12.78
C SER A 53 -11.86 -7.74 -11.43
N VAL A 54 -10.76 -7.20 -10.89
CA VAL A 54 -10.78 -6.43 -9.63
C VAL A 54 -11.42 -5.06 -9.85
N MET A 55 -11.07 -4.39 -10.93
CA MET A 55 -11.52 -3.01 -11.23
C MET A 55 -12.99 -2.95 -11.62
N ALA A 56 -13.54 -4.03 -12.19
CA ALA A 56 -14.96 -4.14 -12.52
C ALA A 56 -15.89 -4.31 -11.29
N THR A 57 -15.34 -4.39 -10.07
CA THR A 57 -16.14 -4.63 -8.85
C THR A 57 -16.55 -3.34 -8.15
N GLU A 58 -17.69 -3.35 -7.44
CA GLU A 58 -18.14 -2.22 -6.63
C GLU A 58 -17.14 -1.88 -5.50
N GLN A 59 -16.40 -2.88 -5.03
CA GLN A 59 -15.34 -2.72 -4.03
C GLN A 59 -14.18 -1.86 -4.56
N ALA A 60 -14.03 -1.72 -5.88
CA ALA A 60 -13.04 -0.84 -6.49
C ALA A 60 -13.42 0.65 -6.40
N SER A 61 -14.66 0.99 -5.99
CA SER A 61 -15.18 2.37 -5.94
C SER A 61 -15.96 2.70 -4.65
N VAL A 62 -15.34 2.45 -3.49
CA VAL A 62 -15.99 2.50 -2.15
C VAL A 62 -16.64 3.84 -1.82
N PHE A 63 -16.13 4.95 -2.36
CA PHE A 63 -16.64 6.30 -2.11
C PHE A 63 -17.31 6.93 -3.34
N GLY A 64 -17.74 6.11 -4.31
CA GLY A 64 -18.33 6.56 -5.57
C GLY A 64 -17.30 7.02 -6.61
N PHE A 65 -16.02 6.84 -6.33
CA PHE A 65 -14.92 7.07 -7.25
C PHE A 65 -13.87 5.96 -7.13
N PRO A 66 -13.06 5.72 -8.17
CA PRO A 66 -12.05 4.66 -8.15
C PRO A 66 -11.06 4.80 -6.99
N ASN A 67 -10.88 3.74 -6.20
CA ASN A 67 -9.94 3.67 -5.09
C ASN A 67 -8.50 4.08 -5.47
N PRO A 68 -7.97 3.80 -6.69
CA PRO A 68 -6.65 4.27 -7.10
C PRO A 68 -6.45 5.78 -6.96
N ILE A 69 -7.51 6.59 -7.10
CA ILE A 69 -7.44 8.05 -6.93
C ILE A 69 -7.09 8.43 -5.48
N ILE A 70 -7.62 7.69 -4.49
CA ILE A 70 -7.24 7.87 -3.08
C ILE A 70 -5.73 7.64 -2.93
N GLY A 71 -5.22 6.59 -3.58
CA GLY A 71 -3.79 6.28 -3.62
C GLY A 71 -2.97 7.42 -4.22
N VAL A 72 -3.38 7.96 -5.37
CA VAL A 72 -2.67 9.08 -6.02
C VAL A 72 -2.56 10.27 -5.08
N VAL A 73 -3.66 10.69 -4.45
CA VAL A 73 -3.65 11.83 -3.52
C VAL A 73 -2.81 11.55 -2.28
N ALA A 74 -3.03 10.41 -1.62
CA ALA A 74 -2.33 10.04 -0.39
C ALA A 74 -0.82 9.89 -0.61
N PHE A 75 -0.40 9.16 -1.66
CA PHE A 75 1.01 8.97 -1.95
C PHE A 75 1.68 10.25 -2.47
N SER A 76 0.95 11.16 -3.11
CA SER A 76 1.50 12.48 -3.47
C SER A 76 1.95 13.24 -2.22
N VAL A 77 1.13 13.24 -1.16
CA VAL A 77 1.49 13.84 0.14
C VAL A 77 2.72 13.15 0.75
N VAL A 78 2.76 11.81 0.73
CA VAL A 78 3.92 11.04 1.23
C VAL A 78 5.19 11.44 0.47
N VAL A 79 5.15 11.48 -0.86
CA VAL A 79 6.29 11.84 -1.71
C VAL A 79 6.74 13.27 -1.43
N THR A 80 5.82 14.24 -1.37
CA THR A 80 6.18 15.63 -1.06
C THR A 80 6.90 15.75 0.28
N LEU A 81 6.35 15.14 1.34
CA LEU A 81 6.96 15.17 2.67
C LEU A 81 8.29 14.40 2.72
N ALA A 82 8.41 13.30 1.97
CA ALA A 82 9.63 12.53 1.88
C ALA A 82 10.75 13.30 1.17
N VAL A 83 10.44 14.05 0.09
CA VAL A 83 11.42 14.93 -0.58
C VAL A 83 11.93 16.00 0.39
N LEU A 84 11.04 16.64 1.15
CA LEU A 84 11.45 17.61 2.18
C LEU A 84 12.34 16.97 3.25
N ALA A 85 11.99 15.75 3.68
CA ALA A 85 12.78 15.00 4.66
C ALA A 85 14.17 14.61 4.11
N VAL A 86 14.28 14.22 2.83
CA VAL A 86 15.57 13.91 2.16
C VAL A 86 16.41 15.17 2.00
N ALA A 87 15.79 16.32 1.75
CA ALA A 87 16.46 17.63 1.74
C ALA A 87 16.95 18.09 3.12
N GLY A 88 16.71 17.31 4.18
CA GLY A 88 17.12 17.62 5.55
C GLY A 88 16.21 18.62 6.26
N ILE A 89 15.04 18.92 5.70
CA ILE A 89 14.11 19.90 6.29
C ILE A 89 13.43 19.27 7.50
N GLY A 90 13.62 19.89 8.67
CA GLY A 90 12.95 19.49 9.90
C GLY A 90 11.47 19.82 9.87
N LEU A 91 10.61 18.79 9.84
CA LEU A 91 9.16 18.96 9.88
C LEU A 91 8.64 19.00 11.33
N PRO A 92 7.58 19.75 11.63
CA PRO A 92 6.93 19.71 12.94
C PRO A 92 6.31 18.33 13.22
N ARG A 93 6.26 17.95 14.50
CA ARG A 93 5.86 16.62 14.94
C ARG A 93 4.41 16.26 14.59
N TRP A 94 3.53 17.25 14.45
CA TRP A 94 2.14 17.05 14.04
C TRP A 94 2.02 16.61 12.57
N ILE A 95 2.93 17.03 11.67
CA ILE A 95 2.95 16.55 10.28
C ILE A 95 3.31 15.08 10.24
N TRP A 96 4.32 14.68 11.02
CA TRP A 96 4.66 13.26 11.17
C TRP A 96 3.49 12.45 11.75
N GLY A 97 2.80 12.98 12.76
CA GLY A 97 1.62 12.36 13.35
C GLY A 97 0.46 12.21 12.37
N GLY A 98 0.18 13.24 11.57
CA GLY A 98 -0.84 13.19 10.52
C GLY A 98 -0.49 12.18 9.42
N LEU A 99 0.78 12.12 9.00
CA LEU A 99 1.26 11.15 8.03
C LEU A 99 1.15 9.70 8.55
N TRP A 100 1.49 9.48 9.83
CA TRP A 100 1.30 8.20 10.48
C TRP A 100 -0.17 7.81 10.57
N LEU A 101 -1.05 8.72 10.98
CA LEU A 101 -2.49 8.47 11.07
C LEU A 101 -3.08 8.12 9.70
N GLY A 102 -2.70 8.86 8.65
CA GLY A 102 -3.11 8.57 7.28
C GLY A 102 -2.62 7.20 6.81
N THR A 103 -1.37 6.84 7.13
CA THR A 103 -0.80 5.54 6.75
C THR A 103 -1.43 4.39 7.54
N ALA A 104 -1.78 4.60 8.82
CA ALA A 104 -2.50 3.64 9.64
C ALA A 104 -3.91 3.39 9.09
N ALA A 105 -4.65 4.45 8.76
CA ALA A 105 -5.95 4.35 8.10
C ALA A 105 -5.85 3.64 6.74
N GLY A 106 -4.82 3.98 5.94
CA GLY A 106 -4.53 3.31 4.67
C GLY A 106 -4.19 1.83 4.86
N THR A 107 -3.48 1.45 5.91
CA THR A 107 -3.17 0.05 6.24
C THR A 107 -4.45 -0.74 6.56
N VAL A 108 -5.35 -0.17 7.35
CA VAL A 108 -6.66 -0.79 7.63
C VAL A 108 -7.47 -0.95 6.35
N PHE A 109 -7.50 0.07 5.50
CA PHE A 109 -8.18 0.01 4.20
C PHE A 109 -7.58 -1.07 3.30
N VAL A 110 -6.25 -1.20 3.26
CA VAL A 110 -5.55 -2.27 2.53
C VAL A 110 -5.91 -3.64 3.08
N CYS A 111 -5.94 -3.85 4.40
CA CYS A 111 -6.38 -5.12 4.99
C CYS A 111 -7.80 -5.51 4.57
N TRP A 112 -8.70 -4.53 4.48
CA TRP A 112 -10.05 -4.76 3.99
C TRP A 112 -10.04 -5.12 2.49
N LEU A 113 -9.27 -4.42 1.65
CA LEU A 113 -9.13 -4.76 0.24
C LEU A 113 -8.51 -6.14 0.01
N ILE A 114 -7.54 -6.57 0.82
CA ILE A 114 -6.98 -7.92 0.79
C ILE A 114 -8.09 -8.95 0.99
N PHE A 115 -8.95 -8.74 1.99
CA PHE A 115 -10.09 -9.62 2.25
C PHE A 115 -11.07 -9.66 1.07
N GLN A 116 -11.40 -8.52 0.47
CA GLN A 116 -12.26 -8.47 -0.72
C GLN A 116 -11.64 -9.22 -1.91
N SER A 117 -10.36 -8.96 -2.20
CA SER A 117 -9.64 -9.61 -3.31
C SER A 117 -9.59 -11.13 -3.16
N LEU A 118 -9.29 -11.65 -1.96
CA LEU A 118 -9.14 -13.09 -1.72
C LEU A 118 -10.47 -13.84 -1.61
N TYR A 119 -11.47 -13.28 -0.95
CA TYR A 119 -12.68 -14.01 -0.55
C TYR A 119 -13.96 -13.58 -1.27
N ARG A 120 -13.93 -12.49 -2.04
CA ARG A 120 -15.07 -12.03 -2.86
C ARG A 120 -14.75 -12.06 -4.34
N ILE A 121 -13.63 -11.45 -4.74
CA ILE A 121 -13.27 -11.29 -6.16
C ILE A 121 -12.56 -12.54 -6.69
N ASN A 122 -11.73 -13.19 -5.86
CA ASN A 122 -10.88 -14.32 -6.25
C ASN A 122 -9.86 -13.96 -7.32
N ALA A 123 -9.35 -12.73 -7.29
CA ALA A 123 -8.28 -12.26 -8.16
C ALA A 123 -7.36 -11.28 -7.42
N LEU A 124 -6.12 -11.23 -7.87
CA LEU A 124 -5.01 -10.44 -7.36
C LEU A 124 -4.56 -9.46 -8.43
N CYS A 125 -4.41 -8.20 -8.06
CA CYS A 125 -3.90 -7.16 -8.94
C CYS A 125 -2.42 -6.89 -8.61
N PRO A 126 -1.47 -7.08 -9.56
CA PRO A 126 -0.06 -6.81 -9.32
C PRO A 126 0.26 -5.40 -8.80
N TYR A 127 -0.43 -4.36 -9.29
CA TYR A 127 -0.23 -3.01 -8.78
C TYR A 127 -0.79 -2.83 -7.36
N CYS A 128 -1.90 -3.48 -7.00
CA CYS A 128 -2.39 -3.50 -5.63
C CYS A 128 -1.39 -4.22 -4.70
N LEU A 129 -0.77 -5.32 -5.15
CA LEU A 129 0.28 -6.01 -4.38
C LEU A 129 1.47 -5.09 -4.07
N VAL A 130 1.85 -4.20 -5.00
CA VAL A 130 2.86 -3.17 -4.74
C VAL A 130 2.43 -2.26 -3.60
N VAL A 131 1.18 -1.78 -3.61
CA VAL A 131 0.63 -0.94 -2.52
C VAL A 131 0.60 -1.69 -1.19
N TRP A 132 0.26 -2.98 -1.20
CA TRP A 132 0.29 -3.83 0.00
C TRP A 132 1.70 -4.00 0.56
N ALA A 133 2.69 -4.09 -0.33
CA ALA A 133 4.08 -4.27 0.06
C ALA A 133 4.72 -3.02 0.68
N ILE A 134 4.29 -1.82 0.27
CA ILE A 134 4.90 -0.56 0.73
C ILE A 134 4.22 0.04 1.96
N ILE A 135 2.92 -0.21 2.17
CA ILE A 135 2.14 0.47 3.22
C ILE A 135 2.64 0.10 4.63
N THR A 136 3.05 -1.15 4.84
CA THR A 136 3.54 -1.61 6.15
C THR A 136 4.97 -1.14 6.46
N PRO A 137 5.95 -1.14 5.53
CA PRO A 137 7.21 -0.42 5.72
C PRO A 137 7.04 1.07 6.01
N LEU A 138 6.12 1.76 5.30
CA LEU A 138 5.81 3.17 5.55
C LEU A 138 5.35 3.37 7.01
N LEU A 139 4.39 2.56 7.46
CA LEU A 139 3.88 2.63 8.82
C LEU A 139 4.99 2.36 9.84
N ALA A 140 5.84 1.36 9.59
CA ALA A 140 6.97 1.01 10.46
C ALA A 140 7.98 2.16 10.62
N VAL A 141 8.35 2.82 9.52
CA VAL A 141 9.28 3.96 9.54
C VAL A 141 8.67 5.16 10.27
N LEU A 142 7.40 5.47 10.00
CA LEU A 142 6.70 6.56 10.66
C LEU A 142 6.51 6.31 12.16
N THR A 143 6.24 5.06 12.54
CA THR A 143 6.13 4.66 13.94
C THR A 143 7.46 4.87 14.68
N GLN A 144 8.59 4.50 14.05
CA GLN A 144 9.91 4.78 14.62
C GLN A 144 10.20 6.28 14.71
N GLN A 145 9.82 7.06 13.69
CA GLN A 145 10.06 8.51 13.68
C GLN A 145 9.35 9.25 14.81
N LEU A 146 8.15 8.78 15.19
CA LEU A 146 7.35 9.37 16.25
C LEU A 146 7.70 8.82 17.64
N TRP A 147 7.87 7.50 17.79
CA TRP A 147 7.97 6.83 19.10
C TRP A 147 9.28 6.08 19.33
N GLY A 148 10.29 6.22 18.45
CA GLY A 148 11.61 5.64 18.64
C GLY A 148 12.33 6.24 19.86
N GLY A 149 12.19 5.59 21.02
CA GLY A 149 12.74 6.04 22.30
C GLY A 149 11.70 6.30 23.38
N ASP A 150 10.41 6.12 23.10
CA ASP A 150 9.36 6.20 24.10
C ASP A 150 9.28 4.92 24.93
N ARG A 151 8.94 5.02 26.23
CA ARG A 151 8.86 3.86 27.15
C ARG A 151 7.47 3.19 27.19
N GLY A 152 6.53 3.70 26.40
CA GLY A 152 5.16 3.19 26.31
C GLY A 152 4.99 2.02 25.32
N PRO A 153 3.76 1.49 25.18
CA PRO A 153 3.45 0.39 24.25
C PRO A 153 3.79 0.72 22.79
N LEU A 154 3.68 1.99 22.40
CA LEU A 154 4.06 2.46 21.05
C LEU A 154 5.58 2.43 20.82
N GLY A 155 6.39 2.54 21.88
CA GLY A 155 7.84 2.36 21.82
C GLY A 155 8.23 0.90 21.55
N VAL A 156 7.54 -0.06 22.19
CA VAL A 156 7.73 -1.50 21.93
C VAL A 156 7.36 -1.85 20.49
N ILE A 157 6.26 -1.30 19.97
CA ILE A 157 5.85 -1.46 18.57
C ILE A 157 6.91 -0.87 17.64
N ALA A 158 7.49 0.30 17.99
CA ALA A 158 8.55 0.90 17.22
C ALA A 158 9.81 0.01 17.19
N GLU A 159 10.17 -0.66 18.28
CA GLU A 159 11.30 -1.62 18.31
C GLU A 159 11.01 -2.87 17.46
N TRP A 160 9.82 -3.45 17.60
CA TRP A 160 9.39 -4.68 16.90
C TRP A 160 8.87 -4.46 15.48
N ARG A 161 9.01 -3.24 14.96
CA ARG A 161 8.42 -2.82 13.67
C ARG A 161 8.74 -3.76 12.51
N TRP A 162 9.98 -4.26 12.41
CA TRP A 162 10.36 -5.17 11.33
C TRP A 162 9.77 -6.56 11.51
N THR A 163 9.60 -7.02 12.75
CA THR A 163 8.89 -8.26 13.07
C THR A 163 7.42 -8.15 12.67
N LEU A 164 6.78 -7.01 12.94
CA LEU A 164 5.39 -6.77 12.53
C LEU A 164 5.23 -6.72 11.00
N VAL A 165 6.17 -6.08 10.31
CA VAL A 165 6.20 -6.08 8.84
C VAL A 165 6.37 -7.50 8.29
N ALA A 166 7.34 -8.26 8.82
CA ALA A 166 7.57 -9.64 8.42
C ALA A 166 6.36 -10.54 8.68
N LEU A 167 5.71 -10.39 9.85
CA LEU A 167 4.50 -11.11 10.20
C LEU A 167 3.36 -10.77 9.24
N PHE A 168 3.16 -9.49 8.92
CA PHE A 168 2.15 -9.07 7.95
C PHE A 168 2.37 -9.74 6.58
N PHE A 169 3.60 -9.68 6.07
CA PHE A 169 3.94 -10.35 4.81
C PHE A 169 3.71 -11.86 4.87
N ALA A 170 4.14 -12.52 5.95
CA ALA A 170 3.94 -13.95 6.14
C ALA A 170 2.45 -14.31 6.12
N VAL A 171 1.61 -13.55 6.85
CA VAL A 171 0.17 -13.77 6.89
C VAL A 171 -0.44 -13.57 5.49
N VAL A 172 -0.15 -12.45 4.81
CA VAL A 172 -0.70 -12.18 3.48
C VAL A 172 -0.29 -13.24 2.46
N LEU A 173 0.99 -13.64 2.45
CA LEU A 173 1.48 -14.68 1.55
C LEU A 173 0.85 -16.04 1.84
N VAL A 174 0.69 -16.41 3.12
CA VAL A 174 0.00 -17.66 3.50
C VAL A 174 -1.46 -17.63 3.07
N LEU A 175 -2.17 -16.51 3.27
CA LEU A 175 -3.56 -16.37 2.82
C LEU A 175 -3.69 -16.46 1.29
N MET A 176 -2.78 -15.82 0.55
CA MET A 176 -2.72 -15.91 -0.91
C MET A 176 -2.45 -17.35 -1.36
N PHE A 177 -1.49 -18.02 -0.75
CA PHE A 177 -1.15 -19.41 -1.09
C PHE A 177 -2.32 -20.34 -0.81
N LEU A 178 -2.90 -20.30 0.40
CA LEU A 178 -4.03 -21.16 0.77
C LEU A 178 -5.25 -20.94 -0.12
N ARG A 179 -5.48 -19.72 -0.61
CA ARG A 179 -6.62 -19.42 -1.48
C ARG A 179 -6.44 -19.90 -2.91
N PHE A 180 -5.22 -19.80 -3.45
CA PHE A 180 -4.95 -20.11 -4.87
C PHE A 180 -4.19 -21.42 -5.08
N GLN A 181 -3.92 -22.20 -4.03
CA GLN A 181 -3.20 -23.47 -4.11
C GLN A 181 -3.79 -24.42 -5.15
N ASP A 182 -5.12 -24.57 -5.21
CA ASP A 182 -5.78 -25.51 -6.13
C ASP A 182 -5.53 -25.15 -7.60
N TYR A 183 -5.52 -23.84 -7.90
CA TYR A 183 -5.17 -23.34 -9.23
C TYR A 183 -3.70 -23.65 -9.55
N TRP A 184 -2.77 -23.30 -8.67
CA TRP A 184 -1.34 -23.51 -8.94
C TRP A 184 -0.95 -25.00 -9.02
N LEU A 185 -1.54 -25.84 -8.17
CA LEU A 185 -1.30 -27.28 -8.17
C LEU A 185 -1.91 -27.96 -9.40
N SER A 186 -2.94 -27.37 -10.03
CA SER A 186 -3.51 -27.89 -11.27
C SER A 186 -2.68 -27.61 -12.53
N LEU A 187 -1.69 -26.71 -12.45
CA LEU A 187 -0.79 -26.36 -13.56
C LEU A 187 0.46 -27.27 -13.64
N VAL A 188 0.69 -28.11 -12.62
CA VAL A 188 1.80 -29.08 -12.54
C VAL A 188 1.28 -30.47 -12.88
#